data_AF-A0A5J6YYJ5-F1
#
_entry.id   AF-A0A5J6YYJ5-F1
#
_cell.length_a   1.000
_cell.length_b   1.000
_cell.length_c   1.000
_cell.angle_alpha   90.00
_cell.angle_beta   90.00
_cell.angle_gamma   90.00
#
_symmetry.space_group_name_H-M   'P 1'
#
loop_
_entity.id
_entity.type
_entity.pdbx_description
1 polymer ?
#
loop_
_entity_poly.entity_id
_entity_poly.type
_entity_poly.pdbx_seq_one_letter_code
_entity_poly.pdbx_strand_id
1 'polypeptide(L)' 'MKERHAPLNFVAVEPKGMAWGDDGELYHLPTLWRLLCAGRLHHDSAGYRLLTLHSVPVQTRLIA' A
#
# COMPACT_ATOMS: atom_id res chain seq x y z
N MET A 1 28.02 2.70 -17.86
CA MET A 1 26.76 2.11 -17.38
C MET A 1 25.83 3.26 -17.02
N LYS A 2 24.73 3.47 -17.76
CA LYS A 2 23.78 4.57 -17.51
C LYS A 2 22.65 4.02 -16.64
N GLU A 3 22.59 4.48 -15.40
CA GLU A 3 21.50 4.19 -14.47
C GLU A 3 20.20 4.74 -15.05
N ARG A 4 19.27 3.84 -15.38
CA ARG A 4 17.92 4.20 -15.82
C ARG A 4 17.09 4.47 -14.57
N HIS A 5 17.12 5.70 -14.09
CA HIS A 5 16.08 6.19 -13.18
C HIS A 5 14.77 6.17 -13.96
N ALA A 6 13.96 5.13 -13.72
CA ALA A 6 12.62 5.07 -14.28
C ALA A 6 11.86 6.33 -13.82
N PRO A 7 11.22 7.07 -14.74
CA PRO A 7 10.39 8.19 -14.34
C PRO A 7 9.29 7.64 -13.45
N LEU A 8 9.23 8.15 -12.21
CA LEU A 8 8.09 7.92 -11.33
C LEU A 8 6.89 8.53 -12.04
N ASN A 9 6.16 7.70 -12.79
CA ASN A 9 4.86 8.05 -13.33
C ASN A 9 4.01 8.45 -12.13
N PHE A 10 3.81 9.76 -11.96
CA PHE A 10 2.79 10.32 -11.09
C PHE A 10 1.44 9.91 -11.67
N VAL A 11 1.05 8.66 -11.37
CA VAL A 11 -0.31 8.20 -11.55
C VAL A 11 -1.11 9.11 -10.64
N ALA A 12 -2.00 9.92 -11.22
CA ALA A 12 -2.93 10.75 -10.48
C ALA A 12 -3.60 9.85 -9.43
N VAL A 13 -3.21 10.07 -8.17
CA VAL A 13 -3.74 9.30 -7.06
C VAL A 13 -5.12 9.84 -6.83
N GLU A 14 -6.13 9.16 -7.37
CA GLU A 14 -7.50 9.42 -6.95
C GLU A 14 -7.52 9.33 -5.41
N PRO A 15 -8.14 10.29 -4.69
CA PRO A 15 -8.23 10.25 -3.22
C PRO A 15 -8.88 8.95 -2.69
N LYS A 16 -9.56 8.23 -3.59
CA LYS A 16 -10.15 6.92 -3.41
C LYS A 16 -9.04 5.86 -3.24
N GLY A 17 -8.42 5.87 -2.08
CA GLY A 17 -7.28 4.99 -1.77
C GLY A 17 -6.24 5.63 -0.86
N MET A 18 -6.46 6.84 -0.34
CA MET A 18 -5.61 7.40 0.71
C MET A 18 -6.25 7.22 2.10
N ALA A 19 -5.43 7.02 3.13
CA ALA A 19 -5.88 6.92 4.52
C ALA A 19 -4.86 7.58 5.47
N TRP A 20 -5.34 8.25 6.52
CA TRP A 20 -4.50 8.83 7.55
C TRP A 20 -4.08 7.78 8.57
N GLY A 21 -2.79 7.69 8.84
CA GLY A 21 -2.22 6.86 9.89
C GLY A 21 -2.42 7.43 11.29
N ASP A 22 -2.18 6.58 12.28
CA ASP A 22 -2.13 6.95 13.69
C ASP A 22 -0.91 7.82 14.03
N ASP A 23 0.10 7.79 13.18
CA ASP A 23 1.29 8.64 13.18
C ASP A 23 1.06 10.04 12.58
N GLY A 24 -0.13 10.31 12.05
CA GLY A 24 -0.46 11.58 11.40
C GLY A 24 0.03 11.70 9.97
N GLU A 25 0.51 10.61 9.34
CA GLU A 25 0.95 10.60 7.95
C GLU A 25 -0.17 10.15 7.00
N LEU A 26 -0.16 10.65 5.76
CA LEU A 26 -1.13 10.26 4.73
C LEU A 26 -0.57 9.13 3.86
N TYR A 27 -1.25 7.99 3.88
CA TYR A 27 -0.81 6.78 3.19
C TYR A 27 -1.63 6.49 1.96
N HIS A 28 -0.96 6.04 0.90
CA HIS A 28 -1.61 5.50 -0.30
C HIS A 28 -1.79 3.99 -0.18
N LEU A 29 -3.03 3.54 0.08
CA LEU A 29 -3.40 2.13 0.31
C LEU A 29 -2.98 1.19 -0.84
N PRO A 30 -3.14 1.52 -2.15
CA PRO A 30 -2.63 0.67 -3.22
C PRO A 30 -1.11 0.49 -3.21
N THR A 31 -0.35 1.53 -2.84
CA THR A 31 1.11 1.40 -2.70
C THR A 31 1.45 0.51 -1.51
N LEU A 32 0.80 0.70 -0.38
CA LEU A 32 0.99 -0.16 0.79
C LEU A 32 0.68 -1.62 0.46
N TRP A 33 -0.41 -1.90 -0.25
CA TRP A 33 -0.76 -3.27 -0.65
C TRP A 33 0.33 -3.89 -1.53
N ARG A 34 0.87 -3.14 -2.49
CA ARG A 34 2.01 -3.60 -3.31
C ARG A 34 3.27 -3.86 -2.47
N LEU A 35 3.56 -3.02 -1.48
CA LEU A 35 4.67 -3.22 -0.56
C LEU A 35 4.47 -4.47 0.31
N LEU A 36 3.25 -4.73 0.77
CA LEU A 36 2.89 -5.94 1.51
C LEU A 36 3.08 -7.19 0.64
N CYS A 37 2.53 -7.22 -0.57
CA CYS A 37 2.71 -8.34 -1.50
C CYS A 37 4.18 -8.58 -1.89
N ALA A 38 5.00 -7.52 -1.90
CA ALA A 38 6.44 -7.61 -2.14
C ALA A 38 7.24 -8.04 -0.89
N GLY A 39 6.60 -8.24 0.27
CA GLY A 39 7.28 -8.54 1.54
C GLY A 39 8.12 -7.39 2.08
N ARG A 40 7.86 -6.16 1.62
CA ARG A 40 8.61 -4.93 1.95
C ARG A 40 7.89 -4.02 2.94
N LEU A 41 6.74 -4.46 3.45
CA LEU A 41 5.99 -3.74 4.47
C LEU A 41 6.14 -4.44 5.82
N HIS A 42 6.66 -3.73 6.82
CA HIS A 42 6.87 -4.26 8.16
C HIS A 42 5.56 -4.34 8.95
N HIS A 43 5.33 -5.41 9.71
CA HIS A 43 4.08 -5.63 10.46
C HIS A 43 3.80 -4.56 11.52
N ASP A 44 4.85 -3.99 12.11
CA ASP A 44 4.71 -2.89 13.10
C ASP A 44 4.54 -1.49 12.48
N SER A 45 4.59 -1.37 11.15
CA SER A 45 4.43 -0.07 10.49
C SER A 45 2.97 0.42 10.57
N ALA A 46 2.78 1.73 10.71
CA ALA A 46 1.46 2.35 10.63
C ALA A 46 0.76 2.01 9.30
N GLY A 47 1.50 1.95 8.19
CA GLY A 47 0.99 1.50 6.90
C GLY A 47 0.45 0.06 6.89
N TYR A 48 1.10 -0.88 7.61
CA TYR A 48 0.58 -2.24 7.76
C TYR A 48 -0.71 -2.26 8.59
N ARG A 49 -0.74 -1.51 9.71
CA ARG A 49 -1.96 -1.36 10.51
C ARG A 49 -3.10 -0.77 9.70
N LEU A 50 -2.83 0.25 8.87
CA LEU A 50 -3.81 0.82 7.95
C LEU A 50 -4.33 -0.20 6.95
N LEU A 51 -3.46 -1.02 6.37
CA LEU A 51 -3.94 -2.11 5.53
C LEU A 51 -4.82 -3.08 6.30
N THR A 52 -4.53 -3.43 7.55
CA THR A 52 -5.44 -4.32 8.32
C THR A 52 -6.78 -3.66 8.67
N LEU A 53 -6.82 -2.34 8.83
CA LEU A 53 -8.03 -1.57 9.11
C LEU A 53 -8.89 -1.34 7.86
N HIS A 54 -8.25 -1.03 6.73
CA HIS A 54 -8.93 -0.68 5.47
C HIS A 54 -9.08 -1.85 4.49
N SER A 55 -8.18 -2.82 4.57
CA SER A 55 -8.27 -4.07 3.83
C SER A 55 -8.91 -5.08 4.78
N VAL A 56 -10.23 -5.19 4.69
CA VAL A 56 -10.90 -6.45 5.00
C VAL A 56 -10.95 -7.25 3.70
N PRO A 57 -9.89 -8.00 3.30
CA PRO A 57 -10.16 -9.15 2.46
C PRO A 57 -10.65 -10.22 3.41
N VAL A 58 -11.98 -10.39 3.46
CA VAL A 58 -12.53 -11.74 3.63
C VAL A 58 -11.64 -12.63 2.78
N GLN A 59 -10.98 -13.59 3.41
CA GLN A 59 -10.31 -14.68 2.72
C GLN A 59 -11.40 -15.47 1.99
N THR A 60 -11.99 -14.91 0.95
CA THR A 60 -12.72 -15.67 -0.04
C THR A 60 -11.60 -16.39 -0.79
N ARG A 61 -11.16 -17.50 -0.22
CA ARG A 61 -10.56 -18.58 -0.98
C ARG A 61 -11.53 -18.82 -2.13
N LEU A 62 -11.20 -18.32 -3.31
CA LEU A 62 -11.75 -18.87 -4.53
C LEU A 62 -11.09 -20.25 -4.63
N ILE A 63 -11.76 -21.25 -4.04
CA ILE A 63 -11.42 -22.64 -4.30
C ILE A 63 -11.78 -22.83 -5.78
N ALA A 64 -10.76 -23.23 -6.55
CA ALA A 64 -10.84 -23.50 -7.98
C ALA A 64 -11.87 -24.57 -8.32
#